data_AF-A0A0L8GDS7-F1
#
_entry.id   AF-A0A0L8GDS7-F1
#
_cell.length_a   1.000
_cell.length_b   1.000
_cell.length_c   1.000
_cell.angle_alpha   90.00
_cell.angle_beta   90.00
_cell.angle_gamma   90.00
#
_symmetry.space_group_name_H-M   'P 1'
#
loop_
_entity.id
_entity.type
_entity.pdbx_description
1 polymer ?
#
loop_
_entity_poly.entity_id
_entity_poly.type
_entity_poly.pdbx_seq_one_letter_code
_entity_poly.pdbx_strand_id
1 'polypeptide(L)'
;MGGITLLMAGDFRQMLPAIPRETRADELRACIKSSYIWQHVKQPTLTTSMGVHIHGDPLATQFSNKLLDIGNVKLPQDPEDSLHHLPCGNMTASLEELNSKVFPNIATNYKNHKWLCERTILAPRNDAVHKLNLNLLSQLPGPECSYRSINSVPDQE
;
A
#
# COMPACT_ATOMS: atom_id res chain seq x y z
N MET A 1 -29.44 -4.21 -26.96
CA MET A 1 -29.25 -5.45 -26.17
C MET A 1 -28.14 -5.22 -25.17
N GLY A 2 -28.47 -5.16 -23.88
CA GLY A 2 -27.51 -5.07 -22.78
C GLY A 2 -28.08 -5.90 -21.64
N GLY A 3 -27.57 -7.12 -21.49
CA GLY A 3 -28.08 -8.12 -20.54
C GLY A 3 -27.00 -8.64 -19.59
N ILE A 4 -25.87 -7.93 -19.51
CA ILE A 4 -24.77 -8.30 -18.62
C ILE A 4 -25.04 -7.71 -17.24
N THR A 5 -25.16 -8.58 -16.24
CA THR A 5 -25.13 -8.17 -14.85
C THR A 5 -23.69 -7.88 -14.45
N LEU A 6 -23.40 -6.63 -14.11
CA LEU A 6 -22.09 -6.20 -13.62
C LEU A 6 -22.14 -6.08 -12.09
N LEU A 7 -21.28 -6.85 -11.41
CA LEU A 7 -21.00 -6.67 -9.98
C LEU A 7 -19.60 -6.09 -9.84
N MET A 8 -19.51 -4.92 -9.21
CA MET A 8 -18.24 -4.28 -8.88
C MET A 8 -18.00 -4.37 -7.38
N ALA A 9 -16.78 -4.71 -6.99
CA ALA A 9 -16.34 -4.72 -5.60
C ALA A 9 -15.03 -3.94 -5.49
N GLY A 10 -14.92 -3.09 -4.48
CA GLY A 10 -13.74 -2.26 -4.25
C GLY A 10 -13.99 -1.24 -3.15
N ASP A 11 -12.91 -0.63 -2.67
CA ASP A 11 -12.96 0.46 -1.69
C ASP A 11 -12.46 1.74 -2.34
N PHE A 12 -13.36 2.71 -2.53
CA PHE A 12 -13.04 3.99 -3.17
C PHE A 12 -12.18 4.93 -2.30
N ARG A 13 -11.85 4.51 -1.07
CA ARG A 13 -10.85 5.19 -0.23
C ARG A 13 -9.42 4.74 -0.57
N GLN A 14 -9.26 3.75 -1.45
CA GLN A 14 -7.96 3.28 -1.95
C GLN A 14 -7.46 4.17 -3.10
N MET A 15 -6.31 3.78 -3.68
CA MET A 15 -5.60 4.54 -4.72
C MET A 15 -6.47 4.76 -5.97
N LEU A 16 -6.37 5.97 -6.54
CA LEU A 16 -6.99 6.31 -7.82
C LEU A 16 -6.37 5.51 -8.98
N PRO A 17 -7.06 5.39 -10.13
CA PRO A 17 -6.48 4.78 -11.32
C PRO A 17 -5.19 5.50 -11.72
N ALA A 18 -4.10 4.76 -11.89
CA ALA A 18 -2.85 5.31 -12.39
C ALA A 18 -2.94 5.49 -13.91
N ILE A 19 -2.92 6.74 -14.38
CA ILE A 19 -2.92 7.06 -15.82
C ILE A 19 -1.57 7.69 -16.19
N PRO A 20 -0.73 7.00 -16.99
CA PRO A 20 0.59 7.52 -17.34
C PRO A 20 0.49 8.87 -18.06
N ARG A 21 1.28 9.84 -17.60
CA ARG A 21 1.47 11.17 -18.24
C ARG A 21 0.24 12.08 -18.25
N GLU A 22 -0.79 11.79 -17.47
CA GLU A 22 -2.01 12.60 -17.39
C GLU A 22 -2.05 13.46 -16.12
N THR A 23 -3.05 14.35 -16.03
CA THR A 23 -3.22 15.22 -14.87
C THR A 23 -4.08 14.56 -13.79
N ARG A 24 -4.05 15.11 -12.56
CA ARG A 24 -4.96 14.71 -11.48
C ARG A 24 -6.44 14.81 -11.88
N ALA A 25 -6.80 15.76 -12.74
CA ALA A 25 -8.17 15.89 -13.22
C ALA A 25 -8.57 14.71 -14.11
N ASP A 26 -7.64 14.19 -14.91
CA ASP A 26 -7.88 13.04 -15.78
C ASP A 26 -7.97 11.74 -14.98
N GLU A 27 -7.17 11.57 -13.93
CA GLU A 27 -7.30 10.47 -12.96
C GLU A 27 -8.71 10.43 -12.34
N LEU A 28 -9.22 11.59 -11.89
CA LEU A 28 -10.56 11.72 -11.34
C LEU A 28 -11.65 11.44 -12.39
N ARG A 29 -11.44 11.86 -13.64
CA ARG A 29 -12.39 11.61 -14.74
C ARG A 29 -12.44 10.13 -15.14
N ALA A 30 -11.33 9.41 -15.00
CA ALA A 30 -11.30 7.96 -15.25
C ALA A 30 -11.95 7.15 -14.14
N CYS A 31 -12.18 7.71 -12.95
CA CYS A 31 -12.94 7.03 -11.92
C CYS A 31 -14.35 6.69 -12.42
N ILE A 32 -14.80 5.46 -12.15
CA ILE A 32 -16.16 5.01 -12.49
C ILE A 32 -17.25 5.91 -11.93
N LYS A 33 -16.98 6.60 -10.81
CA LYS A 33 -17.86 7.59 -10.18
C LYS A 33 -18.14 8.81 -11.07
N SER A 34 -17.23 9.12 -12.00
CA SER A 34 -17.36 10.20 -12.97
C SER A 34 -18.11 9.75 -14.25
N SER A 35 -18.43 8.47 -14.37
CA SER A 35 -19.13 7.92 -15.54
C SER A 35 -20.64 8.15 -15.46
N TYR A 36 -21.27 8.39 -16.61
CA TYR A 36 -22.72 8.55 -16.72
C TYR A 36 -23.51 7.32 -16.25
N ILE A 37 -22.90 6.13 -16.21
CA ILE A 37 -23.54 4.91 -15.71
C ILE A 37 -23.65 4.88 -14.19
N TRP A 38 -22.84 5.66 -13.47
CA TRP A 38 -22.77 5.63 -12.01
C TRP A 38 -24.12 5.91 -11.34
N GLN A 39 -24.94 6.80 -11.93
CA GLN A 39 -26.29 7.12 -11.45
C GLN A 39 -27.24 5.91 -11.42
N HIS A 40 -26.93 4.85 -12.18
CA HIS A 40 -27.71 3.60 -12.25
C HIS A 40 -27.12 2.48 -11.37
N VAL A 41 -25.98 2.71 -10.73
CA VAL A 41 -25.30 1.71 -9.89
C VAL A 41 -25.94 1.70 -8.50
N LYS A 42 -26.43 0.54 -8.07
CA LYS A 42 -26.82 0.29 -6.68
C LYS A 42 -25.57 0.05 -5.83
N GLN A 43 -25.51 0.68 -4.66
CA GLN A 43 -24.31 0.71 -3.82
C GLN A 43 -24.57 0.06 -2.45
N PRO A 44 -24.61 -1.28 -2.37
CA PRO A 44 -24.56 -1.95 -1.07
C PRO A 44 -23.19 -1.71 -0.41
N THR A 45 -23.19 -1.37 0.89
CA THR A 45 -21.96 -1.16 1.66
C THR A 45 -21.77 -2.31 2.63
N LEU A 46 -20.58 -2.90 2.64
CA LEU A 46 -20.18 -3.86 3.68
C LEU A 46 -19.64 -3.10 4.89
N THR A 47 -20.26 -3.29 6.05
CA THR A 47 -19.91 -2.60 7.29
C THR A 47 -19.08 -3.44 8.25
N THR A 48 -19.02 -4.76 8.02
CA THR A 48 -18.34 -5.70 8.92
C THR A 48 -16.92 -5.97 8.43
N SER A 49 -15.93 -5.59 9.25
CA SER A 49 -14.52 -5.95 9.03
C SER A 49 -14.27 -7.38 9.53
N MET A 50 -14.13 -8.33 8.60
CA MET A 50 -13.91 -9.74 8.94
C MET A 50 -12.56 -9.97 9.63
N GLY A 51 -11.52 -9.20 9.27
CA GLY A 51 -10.18 -9.35 9.85
C GLY A 51 -10.11 -9.09 11.35
N VAL A 52 -10.98 -8.21 11.87
CA VAL A 52 -11.09 -7.92 13.30
C VAL A 52 -11.71 -9.09 14.08
N HIS A 53 -12.67 -9.80 13.48
CA HIS A 53 -13.38 -10.90 14.13
C HIS A 53 -12.61 -12.22 14.15
N ILE A 54 -11.68 -12.43 13.19
CA ILE A 54 -10.94 -13.70 13.08
C ILE A 54 -10.01 -13.94 14.29
N HIS A 55 -9.50 -12.87 14.91
CA HIS A 55 -8.57 -12.97 16.04
C HIS A 55 -9.17 -12.55 17.39
N GLY A 56 -10.38 -11.97 17.41
CA GLY A 56 -11.08 -11.57 18.64
C GLY A 56 -10.34 -10.53 19.49
N ASP A 57 -9.33 -9.85 18.93
CA ASP A 57 -8.47 -8.92 19.63
C ASP A 57 -9.15 -7.53 19.75
N PRO A 58 -9.43 -7.05 20.98
CA PRO A 58 -9.98 -5.71 21.19
C PRO A 58 -9.09 -4.60 20.62
N LEU A 59 -7.77 -4.80 20.58
CA LEU A 59 -6.83 -3.83 19.98
C LEU A 59 -6.97 -3.77 18.45
N ALA A 60 -7.19 -4.91 17.80
CA ALA A 60 -7.46 -4.96 16.36
C ALA A 60 -8.75 -4.21 16.00
N THR A 61 -9.79 -4.29 16.85
CA THR A 61 -11.03 -3.53 16.68
C THR A 61 -10.77 -2.02 16.75
N GLN A 62 -10.04 -1.58 17.78
CA GLN A 62 -9.71 -0.16 17.94
C GLN A 62 -8.86 0.36 16.79
N PHE A 63 -7.87 -0.42 16.35
CA PHE A 63 -7.03 -0.07 15.20
C PHE A 63 -7.83 0.02 13.89
N SER A 64 -8.73 -0.93 13.63
CA SER A 64 -9.60 -0.90 12.46
C SER A 64 -10.52 0.32 12.45
N ASN A 65 -11.06 0.73 13.59
CA ASN A 65 -11.89 1.94 13.70
C ASN A 65 -11.07 3.20 13.38
N LYS A 66 -9.85 3.30 13.91
CA LYS A 66 -8.93 4.40 13.59
C LYS A 66 -8.59 4.46 12.09
N LEU A 67 -8.35 3.32 11.45
CA LEU A 67 -8.13 3.25 9.99
C LEU A 67 -9.36 3.71 9.20
N LEU A 68 -10.57 3.38 9.67
CA LEU A 68 -11.81 3.86 9.04
C LEU A 68 -11.95 5.38 9.18
N ASP A 69 -11.59 5.96 10.32
CA ASP A 69 -11.63 7.41 10.52
C ASP A 69 -10.63 8.14 9.61
N ILE A 70 -9.43 7.58 9.41
CA ILE A 70 -8.45 8.09 8.42
C ILE A 70 -9.05 8.05 7.02
N GLY A 71 -9.56 6.88 6.59
CA GLY A 71 -10.10 6.71 5.23
C GLY A 71 -11.35 7.56 4.95
N ASN A 72 -12.10 7.93 5.99
CA ASN A 72 -13.26 8.81 5.89
C ASN A 72 -12.93 10.29 6.12
N VAL A 73 -11.65 10.64 6.30
CA VAL A 73 -11.18 12.02 6.54
C VAL A 73 -11.87 12.65 7.75
N LYS A 74 -12.03 11.89 8.84
CA LYS A 74 -12.66 12.34 10.09
C LYS A 74 -11.65 12.82 11.15
N LEU A 75 -10.36 12.80 10.83
CA LEU A 75 -9.33 13.29 11.73
C LEU A 75 -9.34 14.82 11.80
N PRO A 76 -9.15 15.41 12.99
CA PRO A 76 -9.06 16.86 13.13
C PRO A 76 -7.91 17.40 12.26
N GLN A 77 -8.20 18.40 11.44
CA GLN A 77 -7.19 19.15 10.70
C GLN A 77 -6.57 20.18 11.64
N ASP A 78 -5.33 19.95 12.05
CA ASP A 78 -4.52 20.99 12.66
C ASP A 78 -3.92 21.85 11.53
N PRO A 79 -4.20 23.17 11.47
CA PRO A 79 -3.70 24.03 10.39
C PRO A 79 -2.17 24.21 10.39
N GLU A 80 -1.48 23.87 11.49
CA GLU A 80 -0.02 24.06 11.64
C GLU A 80 0.79 22.76 11.43
N ASP A 81 0.16 21.57 11.57
CA ASP A 81 0.89 20.31 11.57
C ASP A 81 0.71 19.53 10.26
N SER A 82 1.67 19.72 9.34
CA SER A 82 1.74 18.98 8.07
C SER A 82 1.95 17.48 8.25
N LEU A 83 2.37 17.02 9.43
CA LEU A 83 2.54 15.62 9.77
C LEU A 83 1.34 15.19 10.61
N HIS A 84 0.34 14.63 9.94
CA HIS A 84 -0.79 14.04 10.64
C HIS A 84 -0.22 13.04 11.65
N HIS A 85 -0.34 13.33 12.95
CA HIS A 85 -0.05 12.36 13.99
C HIS A 85 -0.92 11.14 13.71
N LEU A 86 -0.33 10.13 13.07
CA LEU A 86 -1.06 8.92 12.74
C LEU A 86 -1.57 8.38 14.08
N PRO A 87 -2.89 8.15 14.23
CA PRO A 87 -3.47 7.70 15.50
C PRO A 87 -3.01 6.28 15.89
N CYS A 88 -2.12 5.68 15.09
CA CYS A 88 -1.52 4.38 15.24
C CYS A 88 -0.08 4.36 14.70
N GLY A 89 0.79 3.63 15.39
CA GLY A 89 2.19 3.42 15.01
C GLY A 89 3.18 4.29 15.80
N ASN A 90 4.46 3.95 15.64
CA ASN A 90 5.57 4.69 16.23
C ASN A 90 6.35 5.37 15.10
N MET A 91 6.63 6.65 15.26
CA MET A 91 7.55 7.35 14.38
C MET A 91 8.98 6.89 14.66
N THR A 92 9.80 6.86 13.61
CA THR A 92 11.24 6.58 13.70
C THR A 92 11.99 7.83 13.29
N ALA A 93 13.10 8.11 13.95
CA ALA A 93 13.92 9.29 13.70
C ALA A 93 14.80 9.13 12.46
N SER A 94 15.07 7.89 12.03
CA SER A 94 15.90 7.61 10.86
C SER A 94 15.49 6.32 10.14
N LEU A 95 15.97 6.19 8.89
CA LEU A 95 15.81 4.99 8.08
C LEU A 95 16.49 3.76 8.70
N GLU A 96 17.61 3.96 9.37
CA GLU A 96 18.37 2.90 10.04
C GLU A 96 17.60 2.37 11.26
N GLU A 97 16.96 3.27 12.01
CA GLU A 97 16.07 2.88 13.10
C GLU A 97 14.87 2.09 12.58
N LEU A 98 14.27 2.51 11.46
CA LEU A 98 13.19 1.75 10.81
C LEU A 98 13.66 0.36 10.38
N ASN A 99 14.80 0.26 9.70
CA ASN A 99 15.35 -1.01 9.23
C ASN A 99 15.65 -1.96 10.39
N SER A 100 16.26 -1.47 11.46
CA SER A 100 16.57 -2.28 12.64
C SER A 100 15.31 -2.72 13.41
N LYS A 101 14.26 -1.89 13.44
CA LYS A 101 12.97 -2.25 14.05
C LYS A 101 12.21 -3.30 13.24
N VAL A 102 12.19 -3.18 11.91
CA VAL A 102 11.44 -4.10 11.03
C VAL A 102 12.22 -5.38 10.78
N PHE A 103 13.52 -5.29 10.48
CA PHE A 103 14.42 -6.40 10.17
C PHE A 103 15.60 -6.51 11.17
N PRO A 104 15.34 -6.80 12.46
CA PRO A 104 16.41 -6.93 13.43
C PRO A 104 17.35 -8.10 13.10
N ASN A 105 18.66 -7.84 13.13
CA ASN A 105 19.71 -8.85 12.88
C ASN A 105 19.50 -9.62 11.56
N ILE A 106 19.21 -8.92 10.46
CA ILE A 106 18.92 -9.52 9.16
C ILE A 106 20.03 -10.47 8.68
N ALA A 107 21.30 -10.14 8.95
CA ALA A 107 22.45 -10.97 8.61
C ALA A 107 22.41 -12.38 9.23
N THR A 108 21.71 -12.55 10.36
CA THR A 108 21.53 -13.84 11.04
C THR A 108 20.23 -14.53 10.60
N ASN A 109 19.18 -13.75 10.31
CA ASN A 109 17.83 -14.27 10.05
C ASN A 109 17.49 -14.46 8.57
N TYR A 110 18.35 -14.06 7.62
CA TYR A 110 18.05 -14.06 6.18
C TYR A 110 17.66 -15.43 5.57
N LYS A 111 17.96 -16.55 6.25
CA LYS A 111 17.54 -17.90 5.82
C LYS A 111 16.21 -18.35 6.44
N ASN A 112 15.70 -17.61 7.43
CA ASN A 112 14.46 -17.94 8.13
C ASN A 112 13.26 -17.37 7.37
N HIS A 113 12.67 -18.20 6.51
CA HIS A 113 11.52 -17.82 5.69
C HIS A 113 10.31 -17.38 6.52
N LYS A 114 10.01 -18.05 7.64
CA LYS A 114 8.89 -17.68 8.49
C LYS A 114 9.07 -16.28 9.07
N TRP A 115 10.28 -15.96 9.53
CA TRP A 115 10.63 -14.65 10.04
C TRP A 115 10.54 -13.56 8.95
N LEU A 116 10.99 -13.86 7.73
CA LEU A 116 10.92 -12.90 6.62
C LEU A 116 9.47 -12.58 6.20
N CYS A 117 8.59 -13.58 6.13
CA CYS A 117 7.22 -13.41 5.66
C CYS A 117 6.33 -12.54 6.58
N GLU A 118 6.73 -12.33 7.83
CA GLU A 118 5.98 -11.52 8.80
C GLU A 118 6.30 -10.02 8.73
N ARG A 119 7.20 -9.60 7.82
CA ARG A 119 7.80 -8.27 7.82
C ARG A 119 7.73 -7.63 6.44
N THR A 120 7.50 -6.31 6.42
CA THR A 120 7.52 -5.53 5.17
C THR A 120 7.80 -4.06 5.47
N ILE A 121 8.46 -3.38 4.52
CA ILE A 121 8.60 -1.93 4.51
C ILE A 121 7.94 -1.44 3.22
N LEU A 122 6.95 -0.55 3.37
CA LEU A 122 6.28 0.08 2.24
C LEU A 122 6.83 1.50 2.08
N ALA A 123 7.16 1.89 0.85
CA ALA A 123 7.57 3.24 0.52
C ALA A 123 6.71 3.80 -0.63
N PRO A 124 6.42 5.12 -0.66
CA PRO A 124 5.54 5.70 -1.67
C PRO A 124 6.06 5.63 -3.12
N ARG A 125 7.36 5.44 -3.31
CA ARG A 125 8.01 5.47 -4.64
C ARG A 125 8.96 4.31 -4.83
N ASN A 126 9.04 3.84 -6.07
CA ASN A 126 9.90 2.72 -6.46
C ASN A 126 11.40 3.01 -6.27
N ASP A 127 11.85 4.25 -6.43
CA ASP A 127 13.25 4.63 -6.19
C ASP A 127 13.62 4.56 -4.71
N ALA A 128 12.70 4.95 -3.82
CA ALA A 128 12.86 4.79 -2.37
C ALA A 128 12.87 3.31 -1.97
N VAL A 129 11.95 2.50 -2.53
CA VAL A 129 11.95 1.04 -2.35
C VAL A 129 13.26 0.42 -2.83
N HIS A 130 13.77 0.84 -3.99
CA HIS A 130 15.02 0.33 -4.54
C HIS A 130 16.22 0.63 -3.63
N LYS A 131 16.33 1.87 -3.12
CA LYS A 131 17.38 2.26 -2.17
C LYS A 131 17.31 1.45 -0.87
N LEU A 132 16.10 1.28 -0.32
CA LEU A 132 15.86 0.45 0.86
C LEU A 132 16.28 -1.00 0.64
N ASN A 133 15.88 -1.60 -0.48
CA ASN A 133 16.22 -2.97 -0.82
C ASN A 133 17.73 -3.15 -0.97
N LEU A 134 18.44 -2.22 -1.63
CA LEU A 134 19.90 -2.27 -1.74
C LEU A 134 20.58 -2.17 -0.37
N ASN A 135 20.10 -1.29 0.51
CA ASN A 135 20.66 -1.13 1.86
C ASN A 135 20.48 -2.39 2.73
N LEU A 136 19.34 -3.07 2.63
CA LEU A 136 19.11 -4.33 3.33
C LEU A 136 19.90 -5.48 2.69
N LEU A 137 19.99 -5.51 1.37
CA LEU A 137 20.74 -6.52 0.62
C LEU A 137 22.23 -6.48 0.96
N SER A 138 22.82 -5.29 1.11
CA SER A 138 24.24 -5.14 1.48
C SER A 138 24.59 -5.64 2.88
N GLN A 139 23.59 -5.88 3.74
CA GLN A 139 23.77 -6.44 5.08
C GLN A 139 23.73 -7.98 5.09
N LEU A 140 23.32 -8.61 3.98
CA LEU A 140 23.23 -10.06 3.90
C LEU A 140 24.62 -10.67 3.70
N PRO A 141 24.95 -11.77 4.40
CA PRO A 141 26.22 -12.46 4.19
C PRO A 141 26.17 -13.28 2.89
N GLY A 142 27.24 -13.20 2.10
CA GLY A 142 27.41 -13.97 0.87
C GLY A 142 27.85 -13.10 -0.30
N PRO A 143 28.20 -13.73 -1.44
CA PRO A 143 28.55 -13.00 -2.64
C PRO A 143 27.31 -12.36 -3.28
N GLU A 144 27.48 -11.16 -3.83
CA GLU A 144 26.46 -10.53 -4.67
C GLU A 144 26.35 -11.27 -6.00
N CYS A 145 25.11 -11.54 -6.42
CA CYS A 145 24.81 -12.15 -7.71
C CYS A 145 23.94 -11.18 -8.54
N SER A 146 24.43 -10.78 -9.71
CA SER A 146 23.67 -9.94 -10.64
C SER A 146 23.04 -10.79 -11.75
N TYR A 147 21.73 -10.66 -11.94
CA TYR A 147 20.99 -11.28 -13.04
C TYR A 147 20.60 -10.19 -14.05
N ARG A 148 21.07 -10.32 -15.30
CA ARG A 148 20.79 -9.34 -16.37
C ARG A 148 19.59 -9.80 -17.18
N SER A 149 18.63 -8.91 -17.41
CA SER A 149 17.54 -9.17 -18.36
C SER A 149 18.06 -9.06 -19.79
N ILE A 150 17.45 -9.83 -20.71
CA ILE A 150 17.70 -9.74 -22.15
C ILE A 150 16.46 -9.08 -22.76
N ASN A 151 16.61 -7.85 -23.25
CA ASN A 151 15.57 -7.14 -23.99
C ASN A 151 16.02 -7.02 -25.45
N SER A 152 15.48 -7.84 -26.34
CA SER A 152 15.65 -7.70 -27.79
C SER A 152 14.39 -7.09 -28.40
N VAL A 153 14.58 -6.17 -29.34
CA VAL A 153 13.52 -5.71 -30.23
C VAL A 153 13.73 -6.48 -31.54
N PRO A 154 12.71 -7.18 -32.07
CA PRO A 154 12.85 -7.82 -33.38
C PRO A 154 13.09 -6.74 -34.44
N ASP A 155 14.05 -6.97 -35.33
CA ASP A 155 14.27 -6.10 -36.49
C ASP A 155 12.98 -6.06 -37.33
N GLN A 156 12.58 -4.86 -37.74
CA GLN A 156 11.46 -4.69 -38.67
C GLN A 156 11.93 -5.12 -40.06
N GLU A 157 11.31 -6.16 -40.62
CA GLU A 157 11.38 -6.48 -42.06
C GLU A 157 10.67 -5.43 -42.92
#